data_AF-A0A954A8J1-F1
#
_entry.id   AF-A0A954A8J1-F1
#
_cell.length_a   1.000
_cell.length_b   1.000
_cell.length_c   1.000
_cell.angle_alpha   90.00
_cell.angle_beta   90.00
_cell.angle_gamma   90.00
#
_symmetry.space_group_name_H-M   'P 1'
#
loop_
_entity.id
_entity.type
_entity.pdbx_description
1 polymer ?
#
loop_
_entity_poly.entity_id
_entity_poly.type
_entity_poly.pdbx_seq_one_letter_code
_entity_poly.pdbx_strand_id
1 'polypeptide(L)'
;KKKMDPDAFVASADFDRQTPEALIGQLTSLRGATVALFESFGEAELARTGIASGYSFTVRAIAWILVGHARHHMEILRERYLEG
;
A
#
# COMPACT_ATOMS: atom_id res chain seq x y z
N LYS A 1 4.82 -20.18 -4.12
CA LYS A 1 4.53 -18.79 -4.58
C LYS A 1 5.76 -17.93 -4.26
N LYS A 2 6.38 -17.29 -5.27
CA LYS A 2 7.52 -16.39 -5.07
C LYS A 2 7.01 -15.08 -4.44
N LYS A 3 7.63 -14.64 -3.34
CA LYS A 3 7.37 -13.32 -2.73
C LYS A 3 7.93 -12.24 -3.66
N MET A 4 7.28 -11.07 -3.72
CA MET A 4 7.85 -9.91 -4.40
C MET A 4 9.12 -9.46 -3.66
N ASP A 5 10.19 -9.24 -4.42
CA ASP A 5 11.43 -8.64 -3.93
C ASP A 5 11.36 -7.12 -4.16
N PRO A 6 11.27 -6.30 -3.10
CA PRO A 6 11.16 -4.86 -3.25
C PRO A 6 12.44 -4.22 -3.80
N ASP A 7 13.61 -4.77 -3.49
CA ASP A 7 14.89 -4.22 -3.94
C ASP A 7 15.07 -4.49 -5.45
N ALA A 8 14.73 -5.71 -5.88
CA ALA A 8 14.72 -6.04 -7.30
C ALA A 8 13.68 -5.22 -8.08
N PHE A 9 12.51 -4.96 -7.50
CA PHE A 9 11.49 -4.10 -8.11
C PHE A 9 12.03 -2.67 -8.31
N VAL A 10 12.59 -2.06 -7.26
CA VAL A 10 13.13 -0.69 -7.33
C VAL A 10 14.29 -0.62 -8.32
N ALA A 11 15.20 -1.60 -8.32
CA ALA A 11 16.33 -1.63 -9.25
C ALA A 11 15.90 -1.75 -10.73
N SER A 12 14.74 -2.36 -10.99
CA SER A 12 14.18 -2.51 -12.34
C SER A 12 13.24 -1.36 -12.76
N ALA A 13 12.88 -0.49 -11.82
CA ALA A 13 11.93 0.58 -12.05
C ALA A 13 12.66 1.86 -12.50
N ASP A 14 12.19 2.44 -13.58
CA ASP A 14 12.60 3.78 -13.97
C ASP A 14 11.68 4.78 -13.26
N PHE A 15 12.06 5.16 -12.04
CA PHE A 15 11.35 6.19 -11.27
C PHE A 15 11.73 7.60 -11.71
N ASP A 16 12.90 7.78 -12.34
CA ASP A 16 13.39 9.09 -12.78
C ASP A 16 12.50 9.71 -13.85
N ARG A 17 11.81 8.89 -14.67
CA ARG A 17 10.80 9.39 -15.63
C ARG A 17 9.48 9.83 -14.99
N GLN A 18 9.25 9.60 -13.69
CA GLN A 18 7.98 9.91 -13.02
C GLN A 18 8.08 11.20 -12.23
N THR A 19 7.22 12.17 -12.52
CA THR A 19 7.16 13.40 -11.72
C THR A 19 6.45 13.14 -10.38
N PRO A 20 6.78 13.91 -9.33
CA PRO A 20 6.06 13.84 -8.06
C PRO A 20 4.54 13.99 -8.20
N GLU A 21 4.08 14.89 -9.08
CA GLU A 21 2.66 15.13 -9.33
C GLU A 21 1.98 13.89 -9.95
N ALA A 22 2.66 13.22 -10.89
CA ALA A 22 2.16 11.99 -11.50
C ALA A 22 2.06 10.86 -10.46
N LEU A 23 3.06 10.72 -9.58
CA LEU A 23 3.05 9.73 -8.49
C LEU A 23 1.92 10.00 -7.49
N ILE A 24 1.73 11.25 -7.09
CA ILE A 24 0.62 11.65 -6.21
C ILE A 24 -0.73 11.38 -6.86
N GLY A 25 -0.86 11.65 -8.17
CA GLY A 25 -2.06 11.33 -8.93
C GLY A 25 -2.37 9.83 -8.92
N GLN A 26 -1.38 8.99 -9.23
CA GLN A 26 -1.51 7.53 -9.18
C GLN A 26 -1.91 7.03 -7.79
N LEU A 27 -1.24 7.52 -6.73
CA LEU A 27 -1.54 7.15 -5.35
C LEU A 27 -2.97 7.56 -4.96
N THR A 28 -3.41 8.76 -5.37
CA THR A 28 -4.76 9.27 -5.09
C THR A 28 -5.83 8.41 -5.77
N SER A 29 -5.65 8.06 -7.05
CA SER A 29 -6.56 7.17 -7.76
C SER A 29 -6.62 5.78 -7.13
N LEU A 30 -5.46 5.20 -6.79
CA LEU A 30 -5.40 3.89 -6.12
C LEU A 30 -6.05 3.93 -4.75
N ARG A 31 -5.86 5.01 -3.99
CA ARG A 31 -6.48 5.18 -2.68
C ARG A 31 -8.00 5.24 -2.79
N GLY A 32 -8.53 6.01 -3.75
CA GLY A 32 -9.96 6.08 -4.03
C GLY A 32 -10.55 4.72 -4.38
N ALA A 33 -9.92 4.00 -5.31
CA ALA A 33 -10.34 2.64 -5.68
C ALA A 33 -10.29 1.66 -4.49
N THR A 34 -9.27 1.79 -3.63
CA THR A 34 -9.13 0.96 -2.42
C THR A 34 -10.25 1.24 -1.42
N VAL A 35 -10.61 2.52 -1.19
CA VAL A 35 -11.75 2.88 -0.33
C VAL A 35 -13.03 2.27 -0.87
N ALA A 36 -13.35 2.52 -2.15
CA ALA A 36 -14.56 2.01 -2.77
C ALA A 36 -14.66 0.48 -2.71
N LEU A 37 -13.53 -0.23 -2.86
CA LEU A 37 -13.47 -1.68 -2.70
C LEU A 37 -13.90 -2.12 -1.29
N PHE A 38 -13.31 -1.54 -0.24
CA PHE A 38 -13.65 -1.93 1.13
C PHE A 38 -15.05 -1.47 1.56
N GLU A 39 -15.56 -0.35 1.03
CA GLU A 39 -16.94 0.09 1.25
C GLU A 39 -17.96 -0.87 0.63
N SER A 40 -17.59 -1.59 -0.44
CA SER A 40 -18.45 -2.60 -1.05
C SER A 40 -18.56 -3.91 -0.25
N PHE A 41 -17.75 -4.09 0.80
CA PHE A 41 -17.68 -5.33 1.55
C PHE A 41 -18.58 -5.34 2.78
N GLY A 42 -19.31 -6.44 2.98
CA GLY A 42 -20.04 -6.71 4.22
C GLY A 42 -19.16 -7.41 5.27
N GLU A 43 -19.74 -7.67 6.43
CA GLU A 43 -19.06 -8.35 7.55
C GLU A 43 -18.51 -9.73 7.16
N ALA A 44 -19.23 -10.46 6.30
CA ALA A 44 -18.81 -11.78 5.82
C ALA A 44 -17.54 -11.68 4.96
N GLU A 45 -17.48 -10.74 4.01
CA GLU A 45 -16.28 -10.49 3.20
C GLU A 45 -15.10 -10.04 4.07
N LEU A 46 -15.33 -9.13 5.01
CA LEU A 46 -14.30 -8.59 5.90
C LEU A 46 -13.73 -9.67 6.84
N ALA A 47 -14.51 -10.69 7.18
CA ALA A 47 -14.09 -11.83 8.01
C ALA A 47 -13.34 -12.93 7.24
N ARG A 48 -13.34 -12.91 5.89
CA ARG A 48 -12.60 -13.90 5.10
C ARG A 48 -11.12 -13.85 5.41
N THR A 49 -10.48 -15.02 5.39
CA THR A 49 -9.06 -15.18 5.69
C THR A 49 -8.27 -15.62 4.45
N GLY A 50 -6.99 -15.25 4.42
CA GLY A 50 -6.03 -15.69 3.41
C GLY A 50 -4.62 -15.75 3.98
N ILE A 51 -3.76 -16.53 3.33
CA ILE A 51 -2.35 -16.65 3.72
C ILE A 51 -1.48 -15.75 2.84
N ALA A 52 -0.71 -14.86 3.48
CA ALA A 52 0.31 -14.04 2.84
C ALA A 52 1.61 -14.11 3.63
N SER A 53 2.75 -14.27 2.96
CA SER A 53 4.07 -14.39 3.61
C SER A 53 4.13 -15.44 4.75
N GLY A 54 3.32 -16.51 4.67
CA GLY A 54 3.25 -17.55 5.70
C GLY A 54 2.33 -17.24 6.89
N TYR A 55 1.76 -16.04 6.95
CA TYR A 55 0.84 -15.62 8.02
C TYR A 55 -0.60 -15.56 7.53
N SER A 56 -1.53 -15.84 8.43
CA SER A 56 -2.97 -15.71 8.18
C SER A 56 -3.43 -14.29 8.45
N PHE A 57 -4.19 -13.72 7.52
CA PHE A 57 -4.77 -12.39 7.62
C PHE A 57 -6.25 -12.44 7.29
N THR A 58 -7.06 -11.62 7.98
CA THR A 58 -8.40 -11.30 7.52
C THR A 58 -8.37 -10.18 6.49
N VAL A 59 -9.39 -10.09 5.63
CA VAL A 59 -9.56 -8.95 4.71
C VAL A 59 -9.57 -7.63 5.50
N ARG A 60 -10.24 -7.59 6.66
CA ARG A 60 -10.23 -6.43 7.58
C ARG A 60 -8.83 -6.06 8.06
N ALA A 61 -7.99 -7.04 8.41
CA ALA A 61 -6.61 -6.77 8.85
C ALA A 61 -5.79 -6.11 7.75
N ILE A 62 -5.98 -6.52 6.48
CA ILE A 62 -5.30 -5.91 5.34
C ILE A 62 -5.67 -4.44 5.18
N ALA A 63 -6.95 -4.07 5.37
CA ALA A 63 -7.37 -2.65 5.33
C ALA A 63 -6.59 -1.79 6.34
N TRP A 64 -6.43 -2.28 7.57
CA TRP A 64 -5.67 -1.59 8.61
C TRP A 64 -4.18 -1.53 8.33
N ILE A 65 -3.60 -2.61 7.79
CA ILE A 65 -2.20 -2.64 7.38
C ILE A 65 -1.93 -1.57 6.31
N LEU A 66 -2.82 -1.40 5.33
CA LEU A 66 -2.66 -0.37 4.29
C LEU A 66 -2.62 1.04 4.88
N VAL A 67 -3.47 1.35 5.86
CA VAL A 67 -3.49 2.65 6.55
C VAL A 67 -2.21 2.86 7.35
N GLY A 68 -1.80 1.87 8.13
CA GLY A 68 -0.57 1.94 8.93
C GLY A 68 0.68 2.09 8.06
N HIS A 69 0.73 1.36 6.95
CA HIS A 69 1.83 1.40 5.98
C HIS A 69 1.97 2.77 5.32
N ALA A 70 0.85 3.37 4.89
CA ALA A 70 0.86 4.72 4.34
C ALA A 70 1.36 5.74 5.37
N ARG A 71 0.90 5.64 6.63
CA ARG A 71 1.34 6.53 7.71
C ARG A 71 2.84 6.42 7.97
N HIS A 72 3.36 5.20 8.04
CA HIS A 72 4.79 4.94 8.24
C HIS A 72 5.65 5.58 7.15
N HIS A 73 5.24 5.47 5.88
CA HIS A 73 5.97 6.12 4.79
C HIS A 73 5.87 7.65 4.83
N MET A 74 4.74 8.21 5.26
CA MET A 74 4.65 9.65 5.48
C MET A 74 5.57 10.14 6.61
N GLU A 75 5.77 9.35 7.66
CA GLU A 75 6.74 9.63 8.73
C GLU A 75 8.17 9.61 8.16
N ILE A 76 8.55 8.58 7.39
CA ILE A 76 9.86 8.52 6.71
C ILE A 76 10.10 9.74 5.82
N LEU A 77 9.09 10.15 5.03
CA LEU A 77 9.22 11.31 4.15
C LEU A 77 9.48 12.60 4.95
N ARG A 78 8.80 12.77 6.08
CA ARG A 78 9.03 13.91 6.97
C ARG A 78 10.44 13.88 7.55
N GLU A 79 10.80 12.78 8.20
CA GLU A 79 12.07 12.62 8.91
C GLU A 79 13.30 12.75 8.02
N ARG A 80 13.22 12.29 6.76
CA ARG A 80 14.41 12.19 5.89
C ARG A 80 14.52 13.30 4.85
N TYR A 81 13.42 13.99 4.53
CA TYR A 81 13.39 14.90 3.38
C TYR A 81 12.70 16.25 3.64
N LEU A 82 11.95 16.42 4.73
CA LEU A 82 11.23 17.66 5.01
C LEU A 82 11.62 18.30 6.35
N GLU A 83 12.17 17.54 7.29
CA GLU A 83 12.75 18.08 8.52
C GLU A 83 14.22 18.45 8.27
N GLY A 84 14.44 19.75 8.05
CA GLY A 84 15.72 20.44 7.93
C GLY A 84 15.56 21.90 8.34
#